data_AF-A0A8S3SI04-F1
#
_entry.id   AF-A0A8S3SI04-F1
#
_cell.length_a   1.000
_cell.length_b   1.000
_cell.length_c   1.000
_cell.angle_alpha   90.00
_cell.angle_beta   90.00
_cell.angle_gamma   90.00
#
_symmetry.space_group_name_H-M   'P 1'
#
loop_
_entity.id
_entity.type
_entity.pdbx_description
1 polymer ?
#
loop_
_entity_poly.entity_id
_entity_poly.type
_entity_poly.pdbx_seq_one_letter_code
_entity_poly.pdbx_strand_id
1 'polypeptide(L)'
;MDWSTNHRVRNGVPPRINDLVAIVNVLLAQYSTFPVTGEALYNTVLTSTSILPTACQGFDQILDGGLYTGEVTEIAGEISSGKTQICLSMTASVICHSKQNVILLSWGEQLSSPELRSGSCCYLDLVDRCHKIKKLYLTANRTVCDDDLNAIASNCPDLEQLDILGTRQVSEESVLRILQSCPRMIMFDVSFCFSIEHEVVNEWSRIFPNCSIKKSFQQ
;
A
#
# COMPACT_ATOMS: atom_id res chain seq x y z
N MET A 1 30.78 -18.68 6.01
CA MET A 1 30.15 -18.14 4.79
C MET A 1 30.58 -16.70 4.69
N ASP A 2 31.37 -16.45 3.67
CA ASP A 2 32.13 -15.24 3.40
C ASP A 2 31.19 -14.13 2.89
N TRP A 3 31.23 -12.96 3.53
CA TRP A 3 30.44 -11.76 3.17
C TRP A 3 31.12 -10.95 2.04
N SER A 4 32.25 -11.39 1.50
CA SER A 4 32.94 -10.64 0.46
C SER A 4 32.38 -10.92 -0.94
N THR A 5 31.29 -10.25 -1.34
CA THR A 5 31.10 -9.88 -2.75
C THR A 5 30.03 -8.80 -2.98
N ASN A 6 30.52 -7.64 -3.47
CA ASN A 6 29.84 -6.69 -4.35
C ASN A 6 28.60 -5.93 -3.87
N HIS A 7 28.83 -4.89 -3.05
CA HIS A 7 28.27 -3.58 -3.36
C HIS A 7 29.39 -2.53 -3.31
N ARG A 8 29.68 -1.91 -4.46
CA ARG A 8 30.57 -0.74 -4.56
C ARG A 8 29.97 0.39 -3.73
N VAL A 9 30.35 0.48 -2.46
CA VAL A 9 30.21 1.69 -1.65
C VAL A 9 31.06 2.74 -2.33
N ARG A 10 30.44 3.83 -2.77
CA ARG A 10 31.14 4.99 -3.33
C ARG A 10 32.24 5.38 -2.35
N ASN A 11 33.48 5.52 -2.84
CA ASN A 11 34.65 5.99 -2.08
C ASN A 11 34.43 7.43 -1.58
N GLY A 12 33.58 7.61 -0.58
CA GLY A 12 33.48 8.83 0.21
C GLY A 12 34.44 8.74 1.38
N VAL A 13 35.23 9.79 1.61
CA VAL A 13 35.97 9.95 2.86
C VAL A 13 34.96 9.86 4.01
N PRO A 14 35.17 9.00 5.03
CA PRO A 14 34.26 8.92 6.16
C PRO A 14 34.12 10.31 6.80
N PRO A 15 32.88 10.77 7.08
CA PRO A 15 32.65 12.10 7.62
C PRO A 15 33.42 12.26 8.92
N ARG A 16 34.08 13.43 9.10
CA ARG A 16 34.84 13.69 10.32
C ARG A 16 33.85 13.84 11.48
N ILE A 17 34.29 13.51 12.69
CA ILE A 17 33.46 13.64 13.90
C ILE A 17 32.84 15.04 14.01
N ASN A 18 33.60 16.09 13.69
CA ASN A 18 33.12 17.47 13.71
C ASN A 18 31.98 17.74 12.70
N ASP A 19 32.00 17.08 11.54
CA ASP A 19 30.94 17.20 10.53
C ASP A 19 29.64 16.52 11.04
N LEU A 20 29.77 15.38 11.70
CA LEU A 20 28.64 14.69 12.34
C LEU A 20 28.05 15.52 13.49
N VAL A 21 28.90 16.12 14.34
CA VAL A 21 28.44 17.02 15.42
C VAL A 21 27.72 18.24 14.86
N ALA A 22 28.22 18.83 13.77
CA ALA A 22 27.56 19.95 13.11
C ALA A 22 26.17 19.55 12.58
N ILE A 23 26.06 18.38 11.94
CA ILE A 23 24.76 17.85 11.46
C ILE A 23 23.81 17.62 12.64
N VAL A 24 24.27 16.98 13.71
CA VAL A 24 23.45 16.73 14.91
C VAL A 24 22.97 18.06 15.52
N ASN A 25 23.82 19.07 15.63
CA ASN A 25 23.43 20.37 16.17
C ASN A 25 22.41 21.10 15.28
N VAL A 26 22.53 21.01 13.95
CA VAL A 26 21.53 21.54 13.02
C VAL A 26 20.20 20.79 13.19
N LEU A 27 20.24 19.47 13.28
CA LEU A 27 19.04 18.65 13.48
C LEU A 27 18.37 18.94 14.83
N LEU A 28 19.15 19.11 15.91
CA LEU A 28 18.62 19.51 17.20
C LEU A 28 18.04 20.93 17.14
N ALA A 29 18.73 21.89 16.56
CA ALA A 29 18.22 23.27 16.46
C ALA A 29 16.93 23.36 15.62
N GLN A 30 16.79 22.54 14.57
CA GLN A 30 15.62 22.55 13.68
C GLN A 30 14.46 21.64 14.12
N TYR A 31 14.76 20.50 14.74
CA TYR A 31 13.78 19.44 15.03
C TYR A 31 13.69 19.07 16.52
N SER A 32 14.49 19.68 17.40
CA SER A 32 14.27 19.51 18.84
C SER A 32 12.91 20.08 19.22
N THR A 33 12.15 19.28 19.97
CA THR A 33 10.87 19.71 20.52
C THR A 33 11.14 20.70 21.65
N PHE A 34 10.66 21.93 21.47
CA PHE A 34 10.61 22.87 22.58
C PHE A 34 9.59 22.37 23.61
N PRO A 35 9.87 22.54 24.93
CA PRO A 35 8.91 22.17 25.95
C PRO A 35 7.61 22.97 25.75
N VAL A 36 6.53 22.24 25.54
CA VAL A 36 5.17 22.78 25.44
C VAL A 36 4.41 22.49 26.74
N THR A 37 3.45 23.33 27.10
CA THR A 37 2.57 23.06 28.24
C THR A 37 1.66 21.87 27.92
N GLY A 38 1.23 21.13 28.96
CA GLY A 38 0.28 20.03 28.80
C GLY A 38 -1.03 20.48 28.14
N GLU A 39 -1.49 21.70 28.43
CA GLU A 39 -2.67 22.31 27.80
C GLU A 39 -2.46 22.55 26.29
N ALA A 40 -1.32 23.12 25.89
CA ALA A 40 -1.02 23.33 24.48
C ALA A 40 -0.90 22.00 23.72
N LEU A 41 -0.29 20.99 24.35
CA LEU A 41 -0.22 19.63 23.79
C LEU A 41 -1.63 19.02 23.65
N TYR A 42 -2.45 19.10 24.70
CA TYR A 42 -3.82 18.58 24.69
C TYR A 42 -4.68 19.23 23.61
N ASN A 43 -4.63 20.56 23.49
CA ASN A 43 -5.33 21.30 22.44
C ASN A 43 -4.82 20.92 21.05
N THR A 44 -3.51 20.72 20.89
CA THR A 44 -2.94 20.25 19.62
C THR A 44 -3.52 18.89 19.25
N VAL A 45 -3.48 17.91 20.15
CA VAL A 45 -4.05 16.57 19.95
C VAL A 45 -5.53 16.66 19.59
N LEU A 46 -6.33 17.41 20.34
CA LEU A 46 -7.76 17.60 20.03
C LEU A 46 -8.01 18.17 18.62
N THR A 47 -7.17 19.10 18.15
CA THR A 47 -7.33 19.69 16.82
C THR A 47 -6.78 18.82 15.68
N SER A 48 -5.81 17.95 15.96
CA SER A 48 -5.16 17.10 14.97
C SER A 48 -5.73 15.68 14.89
N THR A 49 -6.43 15.24 15.93
CA THR A 49 -6.99 13.89 15.99
C THR A 49 -8.36 13.85 15.34
N SER A 50 -8.50 13.00 14.34
CA SER A 50 -9.77 12.64 13.71
C SER A 50 -10.11 11.19 14.04
N ILE A 51 -11.40 10.88 14.07
CA ILE A 51 -11.90 9.51 14.25
C ILE A 51 -12.30 8.96 12.88
N LEU A 52 -11.68 7.85 12.48
CA LEU A 52 -11.93 7.16 11.22
C LEU A 52 -12.94 6.02 11.45
N PRO A 53 -14.17 6.10 10.90
CA PRO A 53 -15.16 5.05 11.11
C PRO A 53 -14.75 3.76 10.42
N THR A 54 -14.99 2.61 11.06
CA THR A 54 -14.62 1.29 10.54
C THR A 54 -15.66 0.69 9.59
N ALA A 55 -16.80 1.39 9.46
CA ALA A 55 -18.03 0.93 8.81
C ALA A 55 -18.67 -0.31 9.46
N CYS A 56 -18.26 -0.64 10.69
CA CYS A 56 -18.89 -1.65 11.53
C CYS A 56 -19.38 -0.98 12.81
N GLN A 57 -20.68 -0.72 12.92
CA GLN A 57 -21.25 0.00 14.08
C GLN A 57 -20.91 -0.64 15.42
N GLY A 58 -20.93 -1.97 15.51
CA GLY A 58 -20.56 -2.67 16.74
C GLY A 58 -19.09 -2.47 17.11
N PHE A 59 -18.21 -2.39 16.10
CA PHE A 59 -16.78 -2.15 16.32
C PHE A 59 -16.51 -0.67 16.63
N ASP A 60 -17.19 0.25 15.95
CA ASP A 60 -17.14 1.69 16.24
C ASP A 60 -17.63 1.97 17.66
N GLN A 61 -18.64 1.27 18.17
CA GLN A 61 -19.08 1.40 19.57
C GLN A 61 -18.00 0.95 20.56
N ILE A 62 -17.28 -0.12 20.26
CA ILE A 62 -16.18 -0.61 21.11
C ILE A 62 -14.99 0.37 21.10
N LEU A 63 -14.77 1.02 19.96
CA LEU A 63 -13.68 1.98 19.76
C LEU A 63 -14.06 3.44 20.07
N ASP A 64 -15.24 3.68 20.65
CA ASP A 64 -15.76 5.03 20.95
C ASP A 64 -15.78 5.95 19.71
N GLY A 65 -16.25 5.41 18.59
CA GLY A 65 -16.48 6.11 17.33
C GLY A 65 -15.64 5.61 16.14
N GLY A 66 -14.53 4.90 16.38
CA GLY A 66 -13.67 4.37 15.32
C GLY A 66 -12.17 4.46 15.63
N LEU A 67 -11.33 4.49 14.60
CA LEU A 67 -9.87 4.53 14.76
C LEU A 67 -9.36 5.97 14.88
N TYR A 68 -8.55 6.23 15.90
CA TYR A 68 -7.96 7.56 16.13
C TYR A 68 -6.73 7.79 15.26
N THR A 69 -6.70 8.90 14.51
CA THR A 69 -5.51 9.29 13.76
C THR A 69 -4.37 9.69 14.69
N GLY A 70 -3.13 9.36 14.31
CA GLY A 70 -1.95 9.67 15.12
C GLY A 70 -1.53 8.53 16.05
N GLU A 71 -2.30 7.44 16.08
CA GLU A 71 -2.01 6.23 16.86
C GLU A 71 -1.81 5.02 15.94
N VAL A 72 -1.14 3.98 16.48
CA VAL A 72 -1.00 2.68 15.81
C VAL A 72 -2.00 1.71 16.43
N THR A 73 -2.92 1.18 15.63
CA THR A 73 -3.89 0.17 16.06
C THR A 73 -3.51 -1.21 15.52
N GLU A 74 -3.42 -2.21 16.40
CA GLU A 74 -3.17 -3.60 16.05
C GLU A 74 -4.47 -4.43 16.12
N ILE A 75 -4.74 -5.22 15.07
CA ILE A 75 -5.86 -6.18 15.04
C ILE A 75 -5.29 -7.60 15.00
N ALA A 76 -5.37 -8.30 16.14
CA ALA A 76 -4.87 -9.66 16.30
C ALA A 76 -6.00 -10.69 16.48
N GLY A 77 -5.74 -11.96 16.14
CA GLY A 77 -6.72 -13.05 16.24
C GLY A 77 -6.32 -14.28 15.44
N GLU A 78 -7.05 -15.39 15.61
CA GLU A 78 -6.81 -16.65 14.89
C GLU A 78 -7.01 -16.55 13.37
N ILE A 79 -6.47 -17.50 12.60
CA ILE A 79 -6.72 -17.58 11.16
C ILE A 79 -8.24 -17.65 10.92
N SER A 80 -8.73 -16.99 9.86
CA SER A 80 -10.16 -16.90 9.54
C SER A 80 -11.03 -16.09 10.53
N SER A 81 -10.44 -15.39 11.52
CA SER A 81 -11.19 -14.51 12.44
C SER A 81 -11.70 -13.19 11.83
N GLY A 82 -11.57 -12.99 10.52
CA GLY A 82 -12.05 -11.79 9.83
C GLY A 82 -11.13 -10.56 9.86
N LYS A 83 -9.88 -10.66 10.35
CA LYS A 83 -8.92 -9.53 10.40
C LYS A 83 -8.79 -8.78 9.07
N THR A 84 -8.58 -9.53 7.98
CA THR A 84 -8.45 -8.96 6.63
C THR A 84 -9.74 -8.28 6.18
N GLN A 85 -10.90 -8.87 6.49
CA GLN A 85 -12.20 -8.31 6.13
C GLN A 85 -12.46 -6.98 6.87
N ILE A 86 -12.14 -6.92 8.17
CA ILE A 86 -12.23 -5.69 8.95
C ILE A 86 -11.28 -4.61 8.40
N CYS A 87 -10.02 -4.97 8.10
CA CYS A 87 -9.06 -4.04 7.51
C CYS A 87 -9.53 -3.47 6.16
N LEU A 88 -10.10 -4.32 5.30
CA LEU A 88 -10.69 -3.90 4.02
C LEU A 88 -11.92 -3.02 4.21
N SER A 89 -12.80 -3.34 5.15
CA SER A 89 -13.98 -2.52 5.49
C SER A 89 -13.58 -1.13 5.98
N MET A 90 -12.60 -1.06 6.89
CA MET A 90 -12.03 0.19 7.38
C MET A 90 -11.42 1.01 6.24
N THR A 91 -10.64 0.35 5.39
CA THR A 91 -10.02 0.98 4.21
C THR A 91 -11.09 1.59 3.30
N ALA A 92 -12.14 0.84 2.98
CA ALA A 92 -13.26 1.32 2.17
C ALA A 92 -13.94 2.53 2.81
N SER A 93 -14.23 2.46 4.10
CA SER A 93 -14.84 3.55 4.86
C SER A 93 -14.00 4.83 4.80
N VAL A 94 -12.68 4.73 5.00
CA VAL A 94 -11.76 5.87 4.93
C VAL A 94 -11.70 6.44 3.51
N ILE A 95 -11.68 5.62 2.47
CA ILE A 95 -11.67 6.12 1.08
C ILE A 95 -13.01 6.82 0.73
N CYS A 96 -14.13 6.28 1.18
CA CYS A 96 -15.45 6.86 0.92
C CYS A 96 -15.66 8.20 1.64
N HIS A 97 -15.21 8.29 2.89
CA HIS A 97 -15.48 9.45 3.75
C HIS A 97 -14.33 10.46 3.82
N SER A 98 -13.11 10.08 3.43
CA SER A 98 -11.96 10.97 3.38
C SER A 98 -11.50 11.22 1.94
N LYS A 99 -11.01 12.43 1.65
CA LYS A 99 -10.29 12.72 0.40
C LYS A 99 -8.81 12.32 0.48
N GLN A 100 -8.45 11.45 1.41
CA GLN A 100 -7.05 11.12 1.68
C GLN A 100 -6.60 9.92 0.85
N ASN A 101 -5.29 9.88 0.57
CA ASN A 101 -4.68 8.73 -0.07
C ASN A 101 -4.54 7.62 0.97
N VAL A 102 -5.11 6.45 0.69
CA VAL A 102 -5.01 5.28 1.57
C VAL A 102 -3.99 4.30 1.00
N ILE A 103 -3.09 3.83 1.85
CA ILE A 103 -2.10 2.81 1.52
C ILE A 103 -2.51 1.54 2.27
N LEU A 104 -3.01 0.56 1.55
CA LEU A 104 -3.19 -0.79 2.08
C LEU A 104 -1.86 -1.53 1.93
N LEU A 105 -1.38 -2.23 2.95
CA LEU A 105 -0.25 -3.16 2.87
C LEU A 105 -0.74 -4.52 3.36
N SER A 106 -0.91 -5.48 2.44
CA SER A 106 -1.50 -6.78 2.76
C SER A 106 -0.52 -7.92 2.45
N TRP A 107 -0.29 -8.80 3.42
CA TRP A 107 0.51 -10.00 3.25
C TRP A 107 -0.42 -11.21 3.24
N GLY A 108 -0.49 -11.94 2.13
CA GLY A 108 -1.35 -13.12 1.99
C GLY A 108 -0.54 -14.42 2.03
N GLU A 109 -0.72 -15.24 3.07
CA GLU A 109 -0.33 -16.65 3.00
C GLU A 109 -1.34 -17.44 2.15
N GLN A 110 -0.83 -18.27 1.25
CA GLN A 110 -1.63 -19.13 0.40
C GLN A 110 -2.19 -20.27 1.28
N LEU A 111 -3.48 -20.23 1.61
CA LEU A 111 -4.13 -21.35 2.30
C LEU A 111 -4.17 -22.54 1.33
N SER A 112 -3.34 -23.54 1.59
CA SER A 112 -3.28 -24.81 0.85
C SER A 112 -4.43 -25.75 1.22
N SER A 113 -5.67 -25.28 1.22
CA SER A 113 -6.86 -26.12 1.32
C SER A 113 -7.56 -26.20 -0.05
N PRO A 114 -7.70 -27.40 -0.65
CA PRO A 114 -8.31 -27.55 -1.97
C PRO A 114 -9.81 -27.21 -2.03
N GLU A 115 -10.46 -27.03 -0.89
CA GLU A 115 -11.91 -26.77 -0.76
C GLU A 115 -12.27 -25.28 -0.76
N LEU A 116 -11.28 -24.37 -0.65
CA LEU A 116 -11.45 -22.92 -0.82
C LEU A 116 -10.90 -22.46 -2.18
N ARG A 117 -11.15 -23.26 -3.23
CA ARG A 117 -10.94 -22.90 -4.65
C ARG A 117 -11.97 -21.89 -5.18
N SER A 118 -12.59 -21.10 -4.31
CA SER A 118 -13.35 -19.92 -4.73
C SER A 118 -12.42 -18.73 -4.56
N GLY A 119 -12.04 -18.09 -5.67
CA GLY A 119 -11.12 -16.96 -5.72
C GLY A 119 -11.42 -15.99 -4.58
N SER A 120 -10.41 -15.74 -3.75
CA SER A 120 -10.53 -14.74 -2.69
C SER A 120 -10.42 -13.36 -3.32
N CYS A 121 -11.45 -12.95 -4.07
CA CYS A 121 -11.57 -11.64 -4.68
C CYS A 121 -11.97 -10.61 -3.60
N CYS A 122 -11.18 -10.57 -2.52
CA CYS A 122 -11.47 -9.79 -1.33
C CYS A 122 -11.41 -8.27 -1.60
N TYR A 123 -10.89 -7.87 -2.77
CA TYR A 123 -10.78 -6.49 -3.20
C TYR A 123 -11.99 -6.00 -4.00
N LEU A 124 -12.83 -6.88 -4.56
CA LEU A 124 -14.01 -6.48 -5.35
C LEU A 124 -14.92 -5.53 -4.57
N ASP A 125 -15.21 -5.91 -3.33
CA ASP A 125 -16.05 -5.16 -2.40
C ASP A 125 -15.48 -3.79 -2.04
N LEU A 126 -14.15 -3.68 -1.94
CA LEU A 126 -13.46 -2.43 -1.69
C LEU A 126 -13.60 -1.51 -2.92
N VAL A 127 -13.31 -2.07 -4.09
CA VAL A 127 -13.20 -1.34 -5.36
C VAL A 127 -14.56 -0.92 -5.89
N ASP A 128 -15.60 -1.74 -5.70
CA ASP A 128 -16.99 -1.42 -6.06
C ASP A 128 -17.54 -0.23 -5.27
N ARG A 129 -17.09 -0.06 -4.02
CA ARG A 129 -17.51 1.04 -3.15
C ARG A 129 -16.64 2.29 -3.30
N CYS A 130 -15.44 2.17 -3.86
CA CYS A 130 -14.40 3.20 -3.79
C CYS A 130 -13.88 3.65 -5.16
N HIS A 131 -14.56 4.61 -5.79
CA HIS A 131 -14.19 5.08 -7.14
C HIS A 131 -13.08 6.15 -7.20
N LYS A 132 -12.62 6.65 -6.04
CA LYS A 132 -11.64 7.75 -5.95
C LYS A 132 -10.22 7.29 -5.60
N ILE A 133 -9.97 5.99 -5.69
CA ILE A 133 -8.65 5.42 -5.36
C ILE A 133 -7.63 5.95 -6.37
N LYS A 134 -6.57 6.56 -5.85
CA LYS A 134 -5.42 7.04 -6.63
C LYS A 134 -4.21 6.14 -6.52
N LYS A 135 -3.98 5.52 -5.36
CA LYS A 135 -2.80 4.69 -5.12
C LYS A 135 -3.23 3.44 -4.38
N LEU A 136 -2.80 2.27 -4.84
CA LEU A 136 -3.12 0.99 -4.23
C LEU A 136 -1.89 0.08 -4.26
N TYR A 137 -1.51 -0.47 -3.10
CA TYR A 137 -0.29 -1.25 -2.94
C TYR A 137 -0.65 -2.67 -2.48
N LEU A 138 -0.79 -3.61 -3.41
CA LEU A 138 -1.13 -5.02 -3.13
C LEU A 138 0.13 -5.90 -3.08
N THR A 139 1.18 -5.39 -2.42
CA THR A 139 2.50 -6.02 -2.38
C THR A 139 2.49 -7.36 -1.64
N ALA A 140 3.10 -8.40 -2.22
CA ALA A 140 3.20 -9.74 -1.63
C ALA A 140 1.84 -10.39 -1.30
N ASN A 141 0.77 -9.91 -1.94
CA ASN A 141 -0.51 -10.56 -1.90
C ASN A 141 -0.53 -11.67 -2.97
N ARG A 142 -0.66 -12.93 -2.54
CA ARG A 142 -0.71 -14.08 -3.46
C ARG A 142 -2.12 -14.42 -3.96
N THR A 143 -3.14 -13.70 -3.49
CA THR A 143 -4.55 -13.93 -3.80
C THR A 143 -5.10 -13.00 -4.89
N VAL A 144 -4.41 -11.91 -5.24
CA VAL A 144 -4.85 -11.03 -6.35
C VAL A 144 -4.92 -11.84 -7.63
N CYS A 145 -6.08 -11.75 -8.29
CA CYS A 145 -6.36 -12.40 -9.56
C CYS A 145 -6.84 -11.40 -10.62
N ASP A 146 -7.08 -11.90 -11.84
CA ASP A 146 -7.63 -11.11 -12.94
C ASP A 146 -8.95 -10.43 -12.61
N ASP A 147 -9.83 -11.08 -11.82
CA ASP A 147 -11.12 -10.49 -11.44
C ASP A 147 -10.95 -9.23 -10.59
N ASP A 148 -9.98 -9.22 -9.67
CA ASP A 148 -9.65 -8.04 -8.88
C ASP A 148 -9.16 -6.89 -9.78
N LEU A 149 -8.26 -7.18 -10.73
CA LEU A 149 -7.76 -6.18 -11.68
C LEU A 149 -8.87 -5.67 -12.61
N ASN A 150 -9.74 -6.55 -13.08
CA ASN A 150 -10.88 -6.17 -13.92
C ASN A 150 -11.84 -5.22 -13.17
N ALA A 151 -12.09 -5.50 -11.89
CA ALA A 151 -12.89 -4.60 -11.06
C ALA A 151 -12.19 -3.26 -10.84
N ILE A 152 -10.88 -3.25 -10.56
CA ILE A 152 -10.10 -2.01 -10.39
C ILE A 152 -10.17 -1.17 -11.67
N ALA A 153 -9.95 -1.80 -12.83
CA ALA A 153 -10.03 -1.14 -14.12
C ALA A 153 -11.42 -0.53 -14.39
N SER A 154 -12.48 -1.19 -13.93
CA SER A 154 -13.87 -0.74 -14.17
C SER A 154 -14.31 0.37 -13.22
N ASN A 155 -13.80 0.36 -11.98
CA ASN A 155 -14.32 1.21 -10.91
C ASN A 155 -13.36 2.34 -10.49
N CYS A 156 -12.08 2.29 -10.85
CA CYS A 156 -11.06 3.26 -10.41
C CYS A 156 -10.32 3.93 -11.60
N PRO A 157 -11.00 4.73 -12.46
CA PRO A 157 -10.38 5.34 -13.63
C PRO A 157 -9.32 6.42 -13.30
N ASP A 158 -9.37 6.98 -12.09
CA ASP A 158 -8.42 8.00 -11.61
C ASP A 158 -7.16 7.39 -10.96
N LEU A 159 -6.93 6.08 -11.08
CA LEU A 159 -5.79 5.41 -10.48
C LEU A 159 -4.46 5.93 -11.06
N GLU A 160 -3.56 6.33 -10.17
CA GLU A 160 -2.23 6.88 -10.46
C GLU A 160 -1.12 5.86 -10.14
N GLN A 161 -1.31 4.97 -9.18
CA GLN A 161 -0.32 3.94 -8.83
C GLN A 161 -0.96 2.62 -8.40
N LEU A 162 -0.44 1.52 -8.95
CA LEU A 162 -0.80 0.15 -8.57
C LEU A 162 0.44 -0.74 -8.45
N ASP A 163 0.62 -1.40 -7.31
CA ASP A 163 1.72 -2.35 -7.12
C ASP A 163 1.13 -3.76 -6.83
N ILE A 164 1.36 -4.76 -7.69
CA ILE A 164 0.81 -6.13 -7.57
C ILE A 164 1.90 -7.19 -7.39
N LEU A 165 2.95 -6.83 -6.65
CA LEU A 165 4.17 -7.60 -6.47
C LEU A 165 3.91 -9.05 -6.03
N GLY A 166 4.42 -10.02 -6.80
CA GLY A 166 4.42 -11.44 -6.40
C GLY A 166 3.12 -12.21 -6.61
N THR A 167 2.21 -11.68 -7.43
CA THR A 167 0.96 -12.34 -7.79
C THR A 167 1.21 -13.42 -8.86
N ARG A 168 0.49 -14.56 -8.77
CA ARG A 168 0.65 -15.70 -9.72
C ARG A 168 -0.55 -15.93 -10.61
N GLN A 169 -1.67 -15.27 -10.33
CA GLN A 169 -2.96 -15.50 -10.99
C GLN A 169 -3.39 -14.31 -11.87
N VAL A 170 -2.41 -13.47 -12.25
CA VAL A 170 -2.62 -12.29 -13.08
C VAL A 170 -2.12 -12.56 -14.49
N SER A 171 -2.95 -12.32 -15.50
CA SER A 171 -2.64 -12.42 -16.92
C SER A 171 -2.20 -11.09 -17.52
N GLU A 172 -1.60 -11.16 -18.70
CA GLU A 172 -1.23 -9.96 -19.46
C GLU A 172 -2.45 -9.15 -19.91
N GLU A 173 -3.58 -9.82 -20.20
CA GLU A 173 -4.81 -9.17 -20.62
C GLU A 173 -5.39 -8.27 -19.52
N SER A 174 -5.41 -8.74 -18.27
CA SER A 174 -5.96 -7.96 -17.15
C SER A 174 -5.08 -6.76 -16.79
N VAL A 175 -3.75 -6.90 -16.90
CA VAL A 175 -2.81 -5.78 -16.75
C VAL A 175 -2.97 -4.75 -17.86
N LEU A 176 -3.11 -5.21 -19.11
CA LEU A 176 -3.37 -4.32 -20.23
C LEU A 176 -4.69 -3.56 -20.05
N ARG A 177 -5.74 -4.23 -19.53
CA ARG A 177 -7.02 -3.58 -19.22
C ARG A 177 -6.88 -2.46 -18.19
N ILE A 178 -6.09 -2.65 -17.14
CA ILE A 178 -5.76 -1.58 -16.18
C ILE A 178 -5.11 -0.38 -16.88
N LEU A 179 -4.06 -0.64 -17.69
CA LEU A 179 -3.34 0.42 -18.40
C LEU A 179 -4.24 1.20 -19.37
N GLN A 180 -5.23 0.54 -19.97
CA GLN A 180 -6.20 1.16 -20.88
C GLN A 180 -7.30 1.95 -20.14
N SER A 181 -7.80 1.43 -19.02
CA SER A 181 -8.93 2.03 -18.30
C SER A 181 -8.53 3.16 -17.35
N CYS A 182 -7.26 3.23 -16.95
CA CYS A 182 -6.76 4.21 -15.98
C CYS A 182 -5.76 5.19 -16.66
N PRO A 183 -6.23 6.23 -17.37
CA PRO A 183 -5.37 7.13 -18.15
C PRO A 183 -4.43 8.00 -17.29
N ARG A 184 -4.61 8.01 -15.96
CA ARG A 184 -3.77 8.74 -15.01
C ARG A 184 -2.68 7.88 -14.37
N MET A 185 -2.52 6.62 -14.81
CA MET A 185 -1.49 5.71 -14.31
C MET A 185 -0.10 6.32 -14.50
N ILE A 186 0.60 6.56 -13.39
CA ILE A 186 1.99 7.05 -13.35
C ILE A 186 2.94 5.88 -13.09
N MET A 187 2.52 4.89 -12.30
CA MET A 187 3.38 3.80 -11.84
C MET A 187 2.59 2.50 -11.74
N PHE A 188 3.09 1.45 -12.39
CA PHE A 188 2.53 0.11 -12.26
C PHE A 188 3.66 -0.90 -12.02
N ASP A 189 3.74 -1.46 -10.82
CA ASP A 189 4.73 -2.49 -10.49
C ASP A 189 4.16 -3.91 -10.62
N VAL A 190 4.67 -4.65 -11.59
CA VAL A 190 4.35 -6.06 -11.86
C VAL A 190 5.53 -6.99 -11.57
N SER A 191 6.46 -6.58 -10.70
CA SER A 191 7.61 -7.41 -10.33
C SER A 191 7.16 -8.72 -9.66
N PHE A 192 7.94 -9.78 -9.89
CA PHE A 192 7.63 -11.13 -9.40
C PHE A 192 6.29 -11.73 -9.88
N CYS A 193 5.62 -11.10 -10.85
CA CYS A 193 4.49 -11.70 -11.57
C CYS A 193 5.03 -12.63 -12.65
N PHE A 194 4.98 -13.94 -12.40
CA PHE A 194 5.62 -14.96 -13.24
C PHE A 194 4.96 -15.13 -14.60
N SER A 195 3.66 -14.85 -14.71
CA SER A 195 2.87 -15.03 -15.94
C SER A 195 2.98 -13.85 -16.92
N ILE A 196 3.74 -12.81 -16.56
CA ILE A 196 3.93 -11.61 -17.39
C ILE A 196 5.36 -11.69 -17.95
N GLU A 197 5.55 -11.60 -19.25
CA GLU A 197 6.88 -11.62 -19.85
C GLU A 197 7.55 -10.23 -19.86
N HIS A 198 8.88 -10.19 -19.98
CA HIS A 198 9.60 -8.91 -19.99
C HIS A 198 9.43 -8.19 -21.33
N GLU A 199 9.33 -8.94 -22.41
CA GLU A 199 9.07 -8.48 -23.77
C GLU A 199 7.76 -7.69 -23.82
N VAL A 200 6.72 -8.20 -23.16
CA VAL A 200 5.40 -7.57 -23.10
C VAL A 200 5.44 -6.30 -22.26
N VAL A 201 6.16 -6.27 -21.13
CA VAL A 201 6.34 -5.04 -20.33
C VAL A 201 7.08 -3.95 -21.13
N ASN A 202 8.07 -4.34 -21.95
CA ASN A 202 8.77 -3.40 -22.83
C ASN A 202 7.84 -2.85 -23.91
N GLU A 203 6.94 -3.67 -24.44
CA GLU A 203 5.91 -3.22 -25.39
C GLU A 203 4.95 -2.23 -24.72
N TRP A 204 4.39 -2.57 -23.56
CA TRP A 204 3.51 -1.66 -22.83
C TRP A 204 4.19 -0.35 -22.46
N SER A 205 5.47 -0.38 -22.09
CA SER A 205 6.23 0.85 -21.79
C SER A 205 6.36 1.78 -22.99
N ARG A 206 6.28 1.25 -24.22
CA ARG A 206 6.23 2.06 -25.45
C ARG A 206 4.82 2.58 -25.74
N ILE A 207 3.79 1.77 -25.48
CA ILE A 207 2.38 2.12 -25.71
C ILE A 207 1.89 3.15 -24.68
N PHE A 208 2.34 3.04 -23.42
CA PHE A 208 1.95 3.88 -22.29
C PHE A 208 3.15 4.65 -21.73
N PRO A 209 3.73 5.60 -22.48
CA PRO A 209 5.01 6.26 -22.12
C PRO A 209 4.94 7.13 -20.87
N ASN A 210 3.74 7.51 -20.43
CA ASN A 210 3.52 8.30 -19.22
C ASN A 210 3.43 7.43 -17.95
N CYS A 211 3.37 6.10 -18.10
CA CYS A 211 3.33 5.15 -17.00
C CYS A 211 4.69 4.44 -16.87
N SER A 212 5.32 4.55 -15.70
CA SER A 212 6.49 3.76 -15.35
C SER A 212 6.05 2.34 -14.97
N ILE A 213 6.16 1.40 -15.91
CA ILE A 213 5.86 -0.02 -15.68
C ILE A 213 7.13 -0.73 -15.23
N LYS A 214 7.13 -1.28 -14.01
CA LYS A 214 8.31 -1.96 -13.42
C LYS A 214 8.15 -3.47 -13.40
N LYS A 215 9.26 -4.17 -13.64
CA LYS A 215 9.37 -5.62 -13.52
C LYS A 215 10.76 -6.01 -13.00
N SER A 216 10.79 -6.70 -11.86
CA SER A 216 11.98 -7.28 -11.22
C SER A 216 11.81 -8.80 -11.01
N PHE A 217 12.92 -9.52 -10.89
CA PHE A 217 12.97 -10.99 -10.71
C PHE A 217 13.74 -11.37 -9.43
N GLN A 218 13.44 -12.54 -8.86
CA GLN A 218 14.35 -13.23 -7.95
C GLN A 218 15.28 -14.08 -8.81
N GLN A 219 16.59 -13.86 -8.69
CA GLN A 219 17.63 -14.74 -9.25
C GLN A 219 17.63 -16.09 -8.52
#